data_AF-A0A2S6HSF9-F1
#
_entry.id   AF-A0A2S6HSF9-F1
#
_cell.length_a   1.000
_cell.length_b   1.000
_cell.length_c   1.000
_cell.angle_alpha   90.00
_cell.angle_beta   90.00
_cell.angle_gamma   90.00
#
_symmetry.space_group_name_H-M   'P 1'
#
loop_
_entity.id
_entity.type
_entity.pdbx_description
1 polymer ?
#
loop_
_entity_poly.entity_id
_entity_poly.type
_entity_poly.pdbx_seq_one_letter_code
_entity_poly.pdbx_strand_id
1 'polypeptide(L)'
;MNYDLDEENVKVEPSVNGEEAMKKKRAPFAYWNVGGKEHKLKLTTSVICQLEDKYKCNLLNILQNSGGMPPLAIMLSITQGAMKTWEHGVKYTDVQEMFDKYCEEGGTQLSFMTDVLMPIYSVSGFFSEDQQTEMDRKLEEVKDVM
;
A
#
# COMPACT_ATOMS: atom_id res chain seq x y z
N MET A 1 -24.61 3.93 28.44
CA MET A 1 -23.58 2.97 28.83
C MET A 1 -22.27 3.73 28.92
N ASN A 2 -21.88 4.09 30.14
CA ASN A 2 -20.57 4.64 30.44
C ASN A 2 -19.66 3.44 30.71
N TYR A 3 -18.54 3.35 30.01
CA TYR A 3 -17.49 2.40 30.35
C TYR A 3 -16.50 3.11 31.26
N ASP A 4 -16.64 2.86 32.56
CA ASP A 4 -15.64 3.17 33.58
C ASP A 4 -14.39 2.31 33.29
N LEU A 5 -13.26 2.97 33.05
CA LEU A 5 -11.94 2.36 32.92
C LEU A 5 -11.25 2.51 34.29
N ASP A 6 -11.41 1.50 35.15
CA ASP A 6 -10.62 1.40 36.38
C ASP A 6 -9.16 1.08 36.02
N GLU A 7 -8.27 1.99 36.43
CA GLU A 7 -6.82 1.85 36.38
C GLU A 7 -6.35 0.75 37.33
N GLU A 8 -5.92 -0.40 36.79
CA GLU A 8 -5.09 -1.34 37.55
C GLU A 8 -3.62 -1.22 37.10
N ASN A 9 -2.82 -0.65 38.00
CA ASN A 9 -1.41 -0.33 37.85
C ASN A 9 -0.55 -1.60 37.99
N VAL A 10 -0.30 -2.30 36.88
CA VAL A 10 0.66 -3.41 36.84
C VAL A 10 2.07 -2.84 36.67
N LYS A 11 2.84 -2.84 37.77
CA LYS A 11 4.28 -2.59 37.77
C LYS A 11 4.99 -3.76 37.09
N VAL A 12 5.55 -3.53 35.91
CA VAL A 12 6.44 -4.48 35.23
C VAL A 12 7.88 -4.02 35.45
N GLU A 13 8.67 -4.85 36.13
CA GLU A 13 10.11 -4.62 36.32
C GLU A 13 10.89 -4.80 35.00
N PRO A 14 11.98 -4.05 34.78
CA PRO A 14 12.69 -4.07 33.50
C PRO A 14 13.62 -5.30 33.42
N SER A 15 13.28 -6.28 32.58
CA SER A 15 14.25 -7.30 32.16
C SER A 15 15.05 -6.78 30.96
N VAL A 16 16.29 -6.39 31.22
CA VAL A 16 17.30 -6.07 30.20
C VAL A 16 17.70 -7.36 29.50
N ASN A 17 17.29 -7.50 28.23
CA ASN A 17 18.05 -8.24 27.22
C ASN A 17 18.01 -7.39 25.95
N GLY A 18 19.04 -6.55 25.83
CA GLY A 18 19.21 -5.60 24.74
C GLY A 18 19.70 -6.30 23.48
N GLU A 19 18.75 -6.61 22.60
CA GLU A 19 18.90 -6.50 21.15
C GLU A 19 17.62 -5.82 20.65
N GLU A 20 17.50 -4.51 20.88
CA GLU A 20 16.52 -3.72 20.14
C GLU A 20 16.95 -3.72 18.68
N ALA A 21 16.45 -4.69 17.91
CA ALA A 21 16.44 -4.64 16.47
C ALA A 21 15.87 -3.27 16.09
N MET A 22 16.73 -2.39 15.56
CA MET A 22 16.37 -1.05 15.12
C MET A 22 15.23 -1.17 14.11
N LYS A 23 14.00 -0.99 14.60
CA LYS A 23 12.77 -1.13 13.81
C LYS A 23 12.90 -0.31 12.53
N LYS A 24 12.87 -0.99 11.39
CA LYS A 24 13.13 -0.37 10.08
C LYS A 24 11.98 0.59 9.80
N LYS A 25 12.23 1.89 10.02
CA LYS A 25 11.20 2.92 9.88
C LYS A 25 10.60 2.88 8.47
N ARG A 26 9.27 2.69 8.40
CA ARG A 26 8.52 2.62 7.14
C ARG A 26 8.83 3.80 6.23
N ALA A 27 8.99 3.52 4.94
CA ALA A 27 9.17 4.56 3.94
C ALA A 27 7.98 5.54 3.95
N PRO A 28 8.21 6.84 3.77
CA PRO A 28 7.16 7.84 3.90
C PRO A 28 6.13 7.76 2.76
N PHE A 29 6.52 7.30 1.57
CA PHE A 29 5.70 7.14 0.36
C PHE A 29 6.39 6.18 -0.64
N ALA A 30 5.62 5.71 -1.62
CA ALA A 30 6.08 4.85 -2.72
C ALA A 30 6.21 5.67 -4.02
N TYR A 31 6.74 5.03 -5.07
CA TYR A 31 6.99 5.66 -6.36
C TYR A 31 6.36 4.86 -7.50
N TRP A 32 5.91 5.56 -8.53
CA TRP A 32 5.63 4.99 -9.84
C TRP A 32 6.32 5.83 -10.92
N ASN A 33 7.21 5.20 -11.67
CA ASN A 33 7.90 5.81 -12.79
C ASN A 33 7.19 5.42 -14.07
N VAL A 34 6.71 6.43 -14.79
CA VAL A 34 6.09 6.24 -16.10
C VAL A 34 6.22 7.51 -16.91
N GLY A 35 6.54 7.36 -18.18
CA GLY A 35 6.61 8.48 -19.10
C GLY A 35 7.73 9.46 -18.81
N GLY A 36 8.82 8.99 -18.21
CA GLY A 36 9.94 9.82 -17.77
C GLY A 36 9.64 10.71 -16.58
N LYS A 37 8.51 10.50 -15.89
CA LYS A 37 8.14 11.21 -14.66
C LYS A 37 8.02 10.23 -13.49
N GLU A 38 8.52 10.67 -12.34
CA GLU A 38 8.36 9.96 -11.06
C GLU A 38 7.14 10.53 -10.31
N HIS A 39 6.24 9.65 -9.91
CA HIS A 39 5.01 9.98 -9.18
C HIS A 39 5.10 9.45 -7.74
N LYS A 40 4.81 10.30 -6.76
CA LYS A 40 4.78 9.91 -5.33
C LYS A 40 3.40 9.39 -4.95
N LEU A 41 3.39 8.28 -4.21
CA LEU A 41 2.18 7.52 -3.93
C LEU A 41 2.03 7.19 -2.44
N LYS A 42 0.87 7.53 -1.86
CA LYS A 42 0.46 7.14 -0.51
C LYS A 42 -1.03 7.39 -0.32
N LEU A 43 -1.72 6.43 0.27
CA LEU A 43 -3.09 6.64 0.74
C LEU A 43 -3.06 7.30 2.12
N THR A 44 -3.77 8.41 2.26
CA THR A 44 -4.10 8.97 3.57
C THR A 44 -5.33 8.26 4.13
N THR A 45 -5.53 8.32 5.45
CA THR A 45 -6.73 7.74 6.10
C THR A 45 -8.03 8.21 5.45
N SER A 46 -8.13 9.50 5.09
CA SER A 46 -9.32 10.03 4.42
C SER A 46 -9.56 9.39 3.04
N VAL A 47 -8.50 9.17 2.27
CA VAL A 47 -8.61 8.51 0.96
C VAL A 47 -8.96 7.03 1.13
N ILE A 48 -8.40 6.35 2.14
CA ILE A 48 -8.74 4.95 2.46
C ILE A 48 -10.25 4.85 2.72
N CYS A 49 -10.80 5.64 3.64
CA CYS A 49 -12.24 5.60 3.96
C CYS A 49 -13.10 5.86 2.70
N GLN A 50 -12.72 6.82 1.85
CA GLN A 50 -13.45 7.08 0.60
C GLN A 50 -13.43 5.89 -0.37
N LEU A 51 -12.29 5.19 -0.48
CA LEU A 51 -12.17 4.01 -1.33
C LEU A 51 -12.97 2.82 -0.75
N GLU A 52 -12.96 2.62 0.56
CA GLU A 52 -13.76 1.59 1.22
C GLU A 52 -15.26 1.84 1.05
N ASP A 53 -15.70 3.09 1.18
CA ASP A 53 -17.07 3.49 0.91
C ASP A 53 -17.47 3.27 -0.55
N LYS A 54 -16.54 3.47 -1.49
CA LYS A 54 -16.75 3.21 -2.92
C LYS A 54 -16.87 1.73 -3.23
N TYR A 55 -16.01 0.89 -2.64
CA TYR A 55 -15.94 -0.55 -2.92
C TYR A 55 -16.78 -1.41 -1.99
N LYS A 56 -17.38 -0.81 -0.95
CA LYS A 56 -18.19 -1.49 0.07
C LYS A 56 -17.43 -2.64 0.77
N CYS A 57 -16.11 -2.51 0.88
CA CYS A 57 -15.24 -3.43 1.58
C CYS A 57 -13.94 -2.74 2.00
N ASN A 58 -13.24 -3.32 2.96
CA ASN A 58 -11.91 -2.83 3.33
C ASN A 58 -10.89 -3.10 2.21
N LEU A 59 -9.82 -2.31 2.14
CA LEU A 59 -8.85 -2.43 1.05
C LEU A 59 -7.99 -3.71 1.12
N LEU A 60 -7.88 -4.38 2.27
CA LEU A 60 -7.18 -5.67 2.38
C LEU A 60 -7.98 -6.80 1.71
N ASN A 61 -9.30 -6.77 1.81
CA ASN A 61 -10.18 -7.72 1.13
C ASN A 61 -10.01 -7.66 -0.39
N ILE A 62 -9.69 -6.49 -0.95
CA ILE A 62 -9.40 -6.35 -2.38
C ILE A 62 -8.18 -7.18 -2.77
N LEU A 63 -7.13 -7.23 -1.94
CA LEU A 63 -5.96 -8.07 -2.22
C LEU A 63 -6.28 -9.56 -2.04
N GLN A 64 -7.04 -9.90 -0.99
CA GLN A 64 -7.28 -11.30 -0.60
C GLN A 64 -8.33 -12.00 -1.46
N ASN A 65 -9.41 -11.31 -1.84
CA ASN A 65 -10.58 -11.93 -2.48
C ASN A 65 -10.47 -12.02 -4.00
N SER A 66 -9.43 -11.46 -4.60
CA SER A 66 -9.30 -11.34 -6.05
C SER A 66 -8.65 -12.54 -6.73
N GLY A 67 -8.63 -13.71 -6.10
CA GLY A 67 -8.03 -14.92 -6.67
C GLY A 67 -6.55 -14.78 -7.03
N GLY A 68 -5.83 -13.84 -6.38
CA GLY A 68 -4.42 -13.53 -6.63
C GLY A 68 -4.17 -12.22 -7.38
N MET A 69 -5.15 -11.63 -8.07
CA MET A 69 -4.97 -10.36 -8.78
C MET A 69 -6.24 -9.50 -8.79
N PRO A 70 -6.24 -8.33 -8.13
CA PRO A 70 -7.35 -7.38 -8.20
C PRO A 70 -7.69 -6.97 -9.64
N PRO A 71 -8.96 -6.65 -9.94
CA PRO A 71 -9.33 -6.05 -11.22
C PRO A 71 -8.50 -4.79 -11.49
N LEU A 72 -7.94 -4.66 -12.69
CA LEU A 72 -7.10 -3.51 -13.07
C LEU A 72 -7.77 -2.18 -12.74
N ALA A 73 -9.06 -2.04 -13.00
CA ALA A 73 -9.80 -0.81 -12.71
C ALA A 73 -9.76 -0.40 -11.23
N ILE A 74 -9.78 -1.38 -10.33
CA ILE A 74 -9.65 -1.14 -8.89
C ILE A 74 -8.21 -0.72 -8.56
N MET A 75 -7.22 -1.40 -9.13
CA MET A 75 -5.81 -1.06 -8.94
C MET A 75 -5.52 0.38 -9.36
N LEU A 76 -5.97 0.77 -10.57
CA LEU A 76 -5.80 2.12 -11.09
C LEU A 76 -6.51 3.17 -10.23
N SER A 77 -7.71 2.87 -9.73
CA SER A 77 -8.44 3.81 -8.87
C SER A 77 -7.82 3.91 -7.47
N ILE A 78 -7.16 2.88 -6.96
CA ILE A 78 -6.37 2.97 -5.72
C ILE A 78 -5.12 3.84 -5.97
N THR A 79 -4.40 3.59 -7.06
CA THR A 79 -3.23 4.40 -7.46
C THR A 79 -3.60 5.87 -7.64
N GLN A 80 -4.73 6.17 -8.30
CA GLN A 80 -5.27 7.53 -8.40
C GLN A 80 -5.47 8.16 -7.02
N GLY A 81 -6.07 7.43 -6.08
CA GLY A 81 -6.24 7.88 -4.70
C GLY A 81 -4.90 8.19 -4.03
N ALA A 82 -3.89 7.35 -4.25
CA ALA A 82 -2.56 7.49 -3.69
C ALA A 82 -1.77 8.69 -4.25
N MET A 83 -2.08 9.13 -5.47
CA MET A 83 -1.48 10.31 -6.10
C MET A 83 -1.99 11.64 -5.53
N LYS A 84 -3.24 11.68 -5.01
CA LYS A 84 -3.92 12.91 -4.58
C LYS A 84 -3.17 13.74 -3.55
N THR A 85 -2.28 13.10 -2.79
CA THR A 85 -1.46 13.77 -1.77
C THR A 85 -0.46 14.75 -2.40
N TRP A 86 0.03 14.50 -3.61
CA TRP A 86 1.02 15.34 -4.31
C TRP A 86 0.52 15.93 -5.63
N GLU A 87 -0.48 15.29 -6.26
CA GLU A 87 -1.00 15.68 -7.56
C GLU A 87 -2.48 15.99 -7.47
N HIS A 88 -2.81 17.27 -7.57
CA HIS A 88 -4.19 17.73 -7.55
C HIS A 88 -4.84 17.59 -8.93
N GLY A 89 -6.08 17.12 -8.96
CA GLY A 89 -6.89 17.09 -10.18
C GLY A 89 -6.64 15.92 -11.12
N VAL A 90 -5.83 14.92 -10.73
CA VAL A 90 -5.63 13.68 -11.53
C VAL A 90 -6.96 12.96 -11.73
N LYS A 91 -7.39 12.85 -12.98
CA LYS A 91 -8.62 12.13 -13.36
C LYS A 91 -8.32 10.65 -13.51
N TYR A 92 -9.37 9.84 -13.48
CA TYR A 92 -9.23 8.40 -13.67
C TYR A 92 -8.72 8.06 -15.09
N THR A 93 -9.17 8.81 -16.11
CA THR A 93 -8.69 8.69 -17.49
C THR A 93 -7.19 8.94 -17.60
N ASP A 94 -6.67 9.93 -16.87
CA ASP A 94 -5.24 10.26 -16.89
C ASP A 94 -4.42 9.07 -16.36
N VAL A 95 -4.91 8.37 -15.33
CA VAL A 95 -4.24 7.18 -14.79
C VAL A 95 -4.33 5.98 -15.73
N GLN A 96 -5.40 5.87 -16.52
CA GLN A 96 -5.50 4.85 -17.59
C GLN A 96 -4.46 5.12 -18.68
N GLU A 97 -4.35 6.36 -19.16
CA GLU A 97 -3.34 6.77 -20.15
C GLU A 97 -1.91 6.57 -19.62
N MET A 98 -1.68 6.84 -18.33
CA MET A 98 -0.42 6.53 -17.68
C MET A 98 -0.17 5.01 -17.65
N PHE A 99 -1.18 4.19 -17.39
CA PHE A 99 -1.00 2.73 -17.43
C PHE A 99 -0.71 2.22 -18.85
N ASP A 100 -1.36 2.77 -19.88
CA ASP A 100 -1.05 2.45 -21.28
C ASP A 100 0.41 2.77 -21.58
N LYS A 101 0.89 3.96 -21.17
CA LYS A 101 2.29 4.36 -21.33
C LYS A 101 3.25 3.46 -20.54
N TYR A 102 2.87 3.05 -19.33
CA TYR A 102 3.64 2.10 -18.54
C TYR A 102 3.79 0.75 -19.28
N CYS A 103 2.75 0.30 -19.98
CA CYS A 103 2.82 -0.89 -20.82
C CYS A 103 3.69 -0.70 -22.07
N GLU A 104 3.64 0.47 -22.72
CA GLU A 104 4.55 0.82 -23.83
C GLU A 104 6.03 0.80 -23.41
N GLU A 105 6.31 1.12 -22.15
CA GLU A 105 7.64 1.09 -21.54
C GLU A 105 8.07 -0.32 -21.07
N GLY A 106 7.25 -1.34 -21.33
CA GLY A 106 7.53 -2.74 -20.99
C GLY A 106 6.91 -3.23 -19.68
N GLY A 107 6.13 -2.37 -19.00
CA GLY A 107 5.36 -2.75 -17.83
C GLY A 107 4.20 -3.71 -18.15
N THR A 108 3.80 -4.50 -17.17
CA THR A 108 2.67 -5.41 -17.26
C THR A 108 1.68 -5.17 -16.12
N GLN A 109 0.47 -5.72 -16.21
CA GLN A 109 -0.47 -5.67 -15.09
C GLN A 109 0.10 -6.33 -13.82
N LEU A 110 0.90 -7.39 -14.00
CA LEU A 110 1.56 -8.09 -12.90
C LEU A 110 2.66 -7.23 -12.26
N SER A 111 3.54 -6.62 -13.07
CA SER A 111 4.55 -5.69 -12.54
C SER A 111 3.92 -4.45 -11.92
N PHE A 112 2.78 -3.97 -12.43
CA PHE A 112 2.04 -2.88 -11.79
C PHE A 112 1.49 -3.28 -10.42
N MET A 113 1.04 -4.52 -10.26
CA MET A 113 0.64 -5.03 -8.95
C MET A 113 1.83 -5.06 -7.99
N THR A 114 2.96 -5.63 -8.42
CA THR A 114 4.13 -5.85 -7.55
C THR A 114 4.88 -4.57 -7.26
N ASP A 115 5.08 -3.71 -8.25
CA ASP A 115 6.00 -2.57 -8.18
C ASP A 115 5.31 -1.25 -7.85
N VAL A 116 3.98 -1.19 -7.97
CA VAL A 116 3.21 0.03 -7.69
C VAL A 116 2.17 -0.22 -6.60
N LEU A 117 1.23 -1.14 -6.82
CA LEU A 117 0.12 -1.35 -5.89
C LEU A 117 0.59 -1.85 -4.52
N MET A 118 1.42 -2.88 -4.48
CA MET A 118 1.93 -3.43 -3.21
C MET A 118 2.75 -2.41 -2.41
N PRO A 119 3.66 -1.62 -3.02
CA PRO A 119 4.32 -0.50 -2.37
C PRO A 119 3.37 0.56 -1.81
N ILE A 120 2.25 0.87 -2.49
CA ILE A 120 1.22 1.76 -1.92
C ILE A 120 0.69 1.21 -0.61
N TYR A 121 0.31 -0.07 -0.54
CA TYR A 121 -0.18 -0.67 0.70
C TYR A 121 0.89 -0.67 1.79
N SER A 122 2.13 -0.97 1.40
CA SER A 122 3.31 -0.98 2.25
C SER A 122 3.50 0.34 3.00
N VAL A 123 3.42 1.48 2.31
CA VAL A 123 3.65 2.81 2.91
C VAL A 123 2.41 3.42 3.57
N SER A 124 1.22 2.83 3.36
CA SER A 124 -0.07 3.43 3.73
C SER A 124 -0.71 2.86 5.00
N GLY A 125 -0.02 2.03 5.77
CA GLY A 125 -0.53 1.60 7.09
C GLY A 125 -1.08 0.18 7.16
N PHE A 126 -1.08 -0.58 6.07
CA PHE A 126 -1.80 -1.86 6.00
C PHE A 126 -1.09 -3.05 6.65
N PHE A 127 0.23 -3.00 6.77
CA PHE A 127 1.05 -4.13 7.23
C PHE A 127 1.86 -3.74 8.46
N SER A 128 2.15 -4.68 9.36
CA SER A 128 3.23 -4.55 10.36
C SER A 128 4.60 -4.66 9.67
N GLU A 129 5.69 -4.39 10.42
CA GLU A 129 7.06 -4.58 9.90
C GLU A 129 7.33 -6.04 9.52
N ASP A 130 6.85 -6.99 10.33
CA ASP A 130 7.01 -8.42 10.06
C ASP A 130 6.24 -8.85 8.81
N GLN A 131 5.00 -8.36 8.65
CA GLN A 131 4.21 -8.61 7.45
C GLN A 131 4.84 -8.00 6.21
N GLN A 132 5.44 -6.82 6.33
CA GLN A 132 6.15 -6.15 5.25
C GLN A 132 7.35 -6.97 4.78
N THR A 133 8.15 -7.48 5.73
CA THR A 133 9.32 -8.31 5.44
C THR A 133 8.94 -9.60 4.70
N GLU A 134 7.86 -10.28 5.14
CA GLU A 134 7.39 -11.49 4.47
C GLU A 134 6.84 -11.19 3.07
N MET A 135 6.14 -10.06 2.89
CA MET A 135 5.66 -9.63 1.58
C MET A 135 6.80 -9.30 0.63
N ASP A 136 7.83 -8.59 1.12
CA ASP A 136 9.03 -8.27 0.34
C ASP A 136 9.72 -9.56 -0.13
N ARG A 137 9.88 -10.56 0.74
CA ARG A 137 10.45 -11.87 0.37
C ARG A 137 9.65 -12.55 -0.75
N LYS A 138 8.32 -12.63 -0.59
CA LYS A 138 7.45 -13.23 -1.61
C LYS A 138 7.48 -12.47 -2.93
N LEU A 139 7.66 -11.14 -2.87
CA LEU A 139 7.72 -10.31 -4.06
C LEU A 139 8.98 -10.57 -4.87
N GLU A 140 10.13 -10.75 -4.21
CA GLU A 140 11.38 -11.13 -4.86
C GLU A 140 11.26 -12.51 -5.53
N GLU A 141 10.68 -13.50 -4.85
CA GLU A 141 10.44 -14.84 -5.42
C GLU A 141 9.55 -14.78 -6.69
N VAL A 142 8.53 -13.92 -6.67
CA VAL A 142 7.63 -13.71 -7.81
C VAL A 142 8.33 -12.99 -8.96
N LYS A 143 9.29 -12.11 -8.68
CA LYS A 143 10.09 -11.41 -9.71
C LYS A 143 11.11 -12.32 -10.37
N ASP A 144 11.74 -13.22 -9.62
CA ASP A 144 12.74 -14.16 -10.15
C ASP A 144 12.15 -15.14 -11.19
N VAL A 145 10.83 -15.29 -11.24
CA VAL A 145 10.14 -16.18 -12.20
C VAL A 145 9.49 -15.45 -13.38
N MET A 146 9.59 -14.12 -13.46
CA MET A 146 9.10 -13.30 -14.58
C MET A 146 10.21 -13.00 -15.58
#